data_AF-A0A380PBW2-F1
#
_entry.id   AF-A0A380PBW2-F1
#
_cell.length_a   1.000
_cell.length_b   1.000
_cell.length_c   1.000
_cell.angle_alpha   90.00
_cell.angle_beta   90.00
_cell.angle_gamma   90.00
#
_symmetry.space_group_name_H-M   'P 1'
#
loop_
_entity.id
_entity.type
_entity.pdbx_description
1 polymer ?
#
loop_
_entity_poly.entity_id
_entity_poly.type
_entity_poly.pdbx_seq_one_letter_code
_entity_poly.pdbx_strand_id
1 'polypeptide(L)'
;MGAGADRPRHRRGHRPGRTPPARLPAGHRWERVPGVALLGDAAHLVPPSGEGANLALPDGAGLGEALAAPPGDVEAALAAYEAALFPRGARTAADAEKVLTLCVGGRAPCGLIEMFAGADG
;
A
#
# COMPACT_ATOMS: atom_id res chain seq x y z
N MET A 1 17.97 -55.48 30.11
CA MET A 1 17.88 -54.08 30.54
C MET A 1 18.67 -53.24 29.54
N GLY A 2 18.02 -52.74 28.48
CA GLY A 2 18.68 -52.01 27.38
C GLY A 2 17.90 -50.73 27.13
N ALA A 3 18.49 -49.60 27.49
CA ALA A 3 17.86 -48.29 27.39
C ALA A 3 17.66 -47.89 25.92
N GLY A 4 16.41 -47.71 25.51
CA GLY A 4 16.05 -47.11 24.24
C GLY A 4 16.43 -45.63 24.25
N ALA A 5 17.37 -45.25 23.40
CA ALA A 5 17.72 -43.86 23.16
C ALA A 5 16.57 -43.17 22.40
N ASP A 6 15.81 -42.36 23.12
CA ASP A 6 14.77 -41.48 22.58
C ASP A 6 15.44 -40.37 21.75
N ARG A 7 15.42 -40.52 20.41
CA ARG A 7 15.88 -39.46 19.51
C ARG A 7 14.84 -38.34 19.50
N PRO A 8 15.21 -37.07 19.77
CA PRO A 8 14.26 -35.98 19.73
C PRO A 8 13.72 -35.83 18.31
N ARG A 9 12.40 -36.03 18.16
CA ARG A 9 11.68 -35.68 16.95
C ARG A 9 11.75 -34.17 16.80
N HIS A 10 12.64 -33.68 15.94
CA HIS A 10 12.64 -32.29 15.50
C HIS A 10 11.25 -31.98 14.96
N ARG A 11 10.46 -31.20 15.72
CA ARG A 11 9.23 -30.60 15.23
C ARG A 11 9.63 -29.82 13.99
N ARG A 12 9.12 -30.22 12.81
CA ARG A 12 9.20 -29.39 11.61
C ARG A 12 8.63 -28.05 12.00
N GLY A 13 9.49 -27.04 12.15
CA GLY A 13 9.06 -25.68 12.43
C GLY A 13 8.03 -25.30 11.38
N HIS A 14 6.89 -24.79 11.83
CA HIS A 14 5.95 -24.12 10.96
C HIS A 14 6.75 -23.03 10.22
N ARG A 15 7.03 -23.24 8.94
CA ARG A 15 7.53 -22.15 8.09
C ARG A 15 6.35 -21.19 8.00
N PRO A 16 6.42 -19.97 8.58
CA PRO A 16 5.37 -19.01 8.36
C PRO A 16 5.27 -18.82 6.86
N GLY A 17 4.10 -19.12 6.29
CA GLY A 17 3.82 -18.79 4.91
C GLY A 17 4.02 -17.29 4.75
N ARG A 18 4.77 -16.86 3.72
CA ARG A 18 4.85 -15.44 3.36
C ARG A 18 3.48 -15.06 2.78
N THR A 19 2.55 -14.65 3.64
CA THR A 19 1.32 -14.00 3.19
C THR A 19 1.70 -12.67 2.57
N PRO A 20 1.30 -12.37 1.33
CA PRO A 20 1.54 -11.05 0.74
C PRO A 20 0.92 -9.96 1.61
N PRO A 21 1.54 -8.77 1.68
CA PRO A 21 0.91 -7.63 2.34
C PRO A 21 -0.43 -7.29 1.67
N ALA A 22 -1.42 -6.91 2.48
CA ALA A 22 -2.71 -6.46 1.98
C ALA A 22 -2.55 -5.19 1.14
N ARG A 23 -3.33 -5.08 0.06
CA ARG A 23 -3.36 -3.93 -0.86
C ARG A 23 -4.66 -3.89 -1.65
N LEU A 24 -5.05 -2.70 -2.10
CA LEU A 24 -6.08 -2.53 -3.12
C LEU A 24 -5.49 -2.72 -4.53
N PRO A 25 -6.31 -3.04 -5.54
CA PRO A 25 -5.87 -3.09 -6.93
C PRO A 25 -5.30 -1.73 -7.40
N ALA A 26 -4.29 -1.75 -8.27
CA ALA A 26 -3.78 -0.52 -8.87
C ALA A 26 -4.91 0.17 -9.67
N GLY A 27 -5.07 1.49 -9.47
CA GLY A 27 -6.16 2.26 -10.08
C GLY A 27 -7.55 1.93 -9.53
N HIS A 28 -7.63 1.35 -8.32
CA HIS A 28 -8.90 1.15 -7.63
C HIS A 28 -9.68 2.47 -7.54
N ARG A 29 -10.96 2.39 -7.89
CA ARG A 29 -11.93 3.48 -7.89
C ARG A 29 -13.31 2.91 -7.63
N TRP A 30 -14.21 3.77 -7.21
CA TRP A 30 -15.62 3.45 -6.95
C TRP A 30 -16.53 4.42 -7.69
N GLU A 31 -17.81 4.05 -7.81
CA GLU A 31 -18.84 4.99 -8.23
C GLU A 31 -19.21 5.91 -7.05
N ARG A 32 -19.41 7.20 -7.33
CA ARG A 32 -19.76 8.22 -6.33
C ARG A 32 -21.01 7.83 -5.54
N VAL A 33 -20.94 7.98 -4.22
CA VAL A 33 -22.07 7.82 -3.30
C VAL A 33 -22.35 9.16 -2.59
N PRO A 34 -23.52 9.79 -2.79
CA PRO A 34 -23.84 11.09 -2.18
C PRO A 34 -23.52 11.15 -0.68
N GLY A 35 -22.86 12.24 -0.26
CA GLY A 35 -22.47 12.48 1.13
C GLY A 35 -21.31 11.62 1.68
N VAL A 36 -20.70 10.73 0.88
CA VAL A 36 -19.65 9.81 1.33
C VAL A 36 -18.40 9.95 0.46
N ALA A 37 -17.22 9.99 1.10
CA ALA A 37 -15.92 9.79 0.46
C ALA A 37 -15.00 8.95 1.35
N LEU A 38 -14.06 8.23 0.73
CA LEU A 38 -13.02 7.46 1.43
C LEU A 38 -11.68 8.19 1.33
N LEU A 39 -10.82 8.00 2.33
CA LEU A 39 -9.47 8.56 2.37
C LEU A 39 -8.48 7.59 3.02
N GLY A 40 -7.18 7.81 2.80
CA GLY A 40 -6.12 6.97 3.38
C GLY A 40 -6.23 5.50 2.95
N ASP A 41 -5.93 4.57 3.86
CA ASP A 41 -5.97 3.13 3.58
C ASP A 41 -7.36 2.64 3.11
N ALA A 42 -8.44 3.30 3.52
CA ALA A 42 -9.78 2.96 3.02
C ALA A 42 -9.93 3.25 1.52
N ALA A 43 -9.20 4.23 0.99
CA ALA A 43 -9.23 4.63 -0.41
C ALA A 43 -8.13 3.99 -1.27
N HIS A 44 -6.93 3.80 -0.72
CA HIS A 44 -5.76 3.41 -1.50
C HIS A 44 -4.72 2.62 -0.70
N LEU A 45 -5.13 1.67 0.15
CA LEU A 45 -4.20 0.77 0.85
C LEU A 45 -3.14 0.19 -0.10
N VAL A 46 -1.87 0.52 0.17
CA VAL A 46 -0.70 0.04 -0.55
C VAL A 46 0.22 -0.77 0.36
N PRO A 47 1.08 -1.65 -0.21
CA PRO A 47 2.11 -2.31 0.57
C PRO A 47 2.98 -1.31 1.34
N PRO A 48 3.52 -1.68 2.51
CA PRO A 48 4.34 -0.78 3.31
C PRO A 48 5.65 -0.45 2.58
N SER A 49 5.66 0.68 1.90
CA SER A 49 6.83 1.24 1.19
C SER A 49 7.51 2.37 1.96
N GLY A 50 6.98 2.74 3.13
CA GLY A 50 7.40 3.89 3.93
C GLY A 50 6.50 5.13 3.76
N GLU A 51 5.60 5.15 2.77
CA GLU A 51 4.77 6.32 2.45
C GLU A 51 3.30 6.24 2.91
N GLY A 52 2.80 5.06 3.32
CA GLY A 52 1.36 4.86 3.59
C GLY A 52 0.74 5.88 4.56
N ALA A 53 1.35 6.09 5.73
CA ALA A 53 0.86 7.07 6.71
C ALA A 53 1.03 8.53 6.23
N ASN A 54 2.08 8.82 5.45
CA ASN A 54 2.33 10.16 4.92
C ASN A 54 1.29 10.59 3.88
N LEU A 55 0.61 9.64 3.24
CA LEU A 55 -0.39 9.91 2.20
C LEU A 55 -1.79 10.17 2.77
N ALA A 56 -2.10 9.67 3.96
CA ALA A 56 -3.39 9.91 4.61
C ALA A 56 -3.55 11.37 5.08
N LEU A 57 -2.46 12.06 5.43
CA LEU A 57 -2.51 13.45 5.91
C LEU A 57 -2.88 14.46 4.80
N PRO A 58 -2.25 14.44 3.61
CA PRO A 58 -2.67 15.24 2.47
C PRO A 58 -4.09 14.97 2.01
N ASP A 59 -4.57 13.73 2.13
CA ASP A 59 -5.96 13.41 1.81
C ASP A 59 -6.94 14.14 2.74
N GLY A 60 -6.70 14.07 4.05
CA GLY A 60 -7.53 14.74 5.05
C GLY A 60 -7.50 16.26 4.90
N ALA A 61 -6.32 16.83 4.65
CA ALA A 61 -6.15 18.26 4.39
C ALA A 61 -6.91 18.70 3.13
N GLY A 62 -6.71 18.00 2.01
CA GLY A 62 -7.35 18.33 0.73
C GLY A 62 -8.87 18.19 0.79
N LEU A 63 -9.39 17.17 1.49
CA LEU A 63 -10.82 17.03 1.72
C LEU A 63 -11.38 18.17 2.59
N GLY A 64 -10.68 18.51 3.68
CA GLY A 64 -11.07 19.62 4.55
C GLY A 64 -11.09 20.97 3.83
N GLU A 65 -10.08 21.25 3.01
CA GLU A 65 -10.02 22.45 2.16
C GLU A 65 -11.17 22.51 1.15
N ALA A 66 -11.45 21.39 0.46
CA ALA A 66 -12.55 21.31 -0.49
C ALA A 66 -13.91 21.58 0.18
N LEU A 67 -14.15 21.02 1.36
CA LEU A 67 -15.39 21.21 2.11
C LEU A 67 -15.54 22.62 2.69
N ALA A 68 -14.43 23.30 2.99
CA ALA A 68 -14.44 24.66 3.52
C ALA A 68 -14.59 25.76 2.44
N ALA A 69 -14.45 25.41 1.16
CA ALA A 69 -14.46 26.37 0.06
C ALA A 69 -15.88 26.95 -0.20
N PRO A 70 -16.04 28.29 -0.26
CA PRO A 70 -17.31 28.91 -0.66
C PRO A 70 -17.50 28.94 -2.19
N PRO A 71 -18.76 28.90 -2.70
CA PRO A 71 -19.98 28.55 -1.97
C PRO A 71 -20.00 27.05 -1.65
N GLY A 72 -20.36 26.69 -0.40
CA GLY A 72 -20.21 25.33 0.16
C GLY A 72 -21.12 24.26 -0.46
N ASP A 73 -20.82 23.86 -1.69
CA ASP A 73 -21.41 22.68 -2.33
C ASP A 73 -20.59 21.43 -1.95
N VAL A 74 -21.12 20.71 -0.96
CA VAL A 74 -20.51 19.47 -0.45
C VAL A 74 -20.34 18.43 -1.55
N GLU A 75 -21.31 18.28 -2.45
CA GLU A 75 -21.25 17.24 -3.48
C GLU A 75 -20.18 17.56 -4.52
N ALA A 76 -20.09 18.83 -4.93
CA ALA A 76 -19.02 19.30 -5.81
C ALA A 76 -17.64 19.16 -5.15
N ALA A 77 -17.53 19.47 -3.86
CA ALA A 77 -16.29 19.31 -3.09
C ALA A 77 -15.83 17.84 -3.01
N LEU A 78 -16.75 16.92 -2.69
CA LEU A 78 -16.46 15.48 -2.64
C LEU A 78 -16.06 14.94 -4.02
N ALA A 79 -16.76 15.37 -5.08
CA ALA A 79 -16.43 14.96 -6.45
C ALA A 79 -15.04 15.47 -6.89
N ALA A 80 -14.70 16.71 -6.57
CA ALA A 80 -13.39 17.29 -6.86
C ALA A 80 -12.27 16.58 -6.08
N TYR A 81 -12.52 16.28 -4.80
CA TYR A 81 -11.60 15.51 -3.96
C TYR A 81 -11.31 14.12 -4.54
N GLU A 82 -12.35 13.34 -4.86
CA GLU A 82 -12.18 11.99 -5.42
C GLU A 82 -11.48 12.02 -6.79
N ALA A 83 -11.78 13.01 -7.64
CA ALA A 83 -11.13 13.18 -8.94
C ALA A 83 -9.61 13.41 -8.81
N ALA A 84 -9.17 14.14 -7.77
CA ALA A 84 -7.75 14.32 -7.47
C ALA A 84 -7.12 13.10 -6.78
N LEU A 85 -7.90 12.36 -5.98
CA LEU A 85 -7.47 11.19 -5.22
C LEU A 85 -7.08 10.01 -6.13
N PHE A 86 -7.91 9.66 -7.11
CA PHE A 86 -7.70 8.47 -7.94
C PHE A 86 -6.35 8.43 -8.69
N PRO A 87 -5.93 9.46 -9.44
CA PRO A 87 -4.64 9.44 -10.12
C PRO A 87 -3.46 9.39 -9.13
N ARG A 88 -3.59 10.05 -7.98
CA ARG A 88 -2.59 10.00 -6.90
C ARG A 88 -2.47 8.59 -6.34
N GLY A 89 -3.59 7.96 -5.98
CA GLY A 89 -3.62 6.59 -5.46
C GLY A 89 -3.03 5.57 -6.44
N ALA A 90 -3.33 5.70 -7.73
CA ALA A 90 -2.73 4.86 -8.77
C ALA A 90 -1.20 5.00 -8.85
N ARG A 91 -0.69 6.23 -8.77
CA ARG A 91 0.75 6.51 -8.76
C ARG A 91 1.43 5.92 -7.53
N THR A 92 0.84 6.13 -6.35
CA THR A 92 1.33 5.56 -5.10
C THR A 92 1.43 4.04 -5.18
N ALA A 93 0.37 3.37 -5.67
CA ALA A 93 0.37 1.91 -5.79
C ALA A 93 1.50 1.41 -6.70
N ALA A 94 1.74 2.08 -7.82
CA ALA A 94 2.84 1.74 -8.72
C ALA A 94 4.22 1.95 -8.08
N ASP A 95 4.41 3.05 -7.35
CA ASP A 95 5.69 3.36 -6.72
C ASP A 95 5.97 2.42 -5.52
N ALA A 96 4.94 2.10 -4.72
CA ALA A 96 5.05 1.12 -3.64
C ALA A 96 5.40 -0.28 -4.14
N GLU A 97 4.81 -0.73 -5.25
CA GLU A 97 5.11 -2.03 -5.86
C GLU A 97 6.56 -2.13 -6.34
N LYS A 98 7.10 -1.04 -6.93
CA LYS A 98 8.51 -0.98 -7.34
C LYS A 98 9.44 -1.14 -6.13
N VAL A 99 9.21 -0.37 -5.06
CA VAL A 99 10.02 -0.44 -3.83
C VAL A 99 9.95 -1.84 -3.22
N LEU A 100 8.75 -2.42 -3.13
CA LEU A 100 8.57 -3.77 -2.61
C LEU A 100 9.34 -4.80 -3.45
N THR A 101 9.25 -4.71 -4.78
CA THR A 101 9.95 -5.61 -5.70
C THR A 101 11.47 -5.52 -5.55
N LEU A 102 12.01 -4.31 -5.43
CA LEU A 102 13.46 -4.09 -5.26
C LEU A 102 13.97 -4.62 -3.92
N CYS A 103 13.24 -4.36 -2.83
CA CYS A 103 13.71 -4.63 -1.48
C CYS A 103 13.44 -6.06 -1.01
N VAL A 104 12.32 -6.67 -1.42
CA VAL A 104 11.88 -7.98 -0.89
C VAL A 104 11.41 -8.97 -1.95
N GLY A 105 11.50 -8.60 -3.24
CA GLY A 105 11.17 -9.46 -4.38
C GLY A 105 12.19 -10.58 -4.63
N GLY A 106 11.93 -11.39 -5.65
CA GLY A 106 12.72 -12.60 -5.93
C GLY A 106 14.20 -12.35 -6.28
N ARG A 107 14.54 -11.15 -6.75
CA ARG A 107 15.93 -10.72 -7.02
C ARG A 107 16.54 -9.86 -5.92
N ALA A 108 15.91 -9.73 -4.75
CA ALA A 108 16.51 -9.00 -3.65
C ALA A 108 17.77 -9.72 -3.14
N PRO A 109 18.88 -9.02 -2.85
CA PRO A 109 19.06 -7.56 -2.94
C PRO A 109 19.60 -7.07 -4.30
N CYS A 110 19.90 -7.95 -5.26
CA CYS A 110 20.52 -7.60 -6.54
C CYS A 110 19.81 -6.46 -7.28
N GLY A 111 18.47 -6.50 -7.36
CA GLY A 111 17.71 -5.43 -8.03
C GLY A 111 17.90 -4.05 -7.38
N LEU A 112 18.04 -3.98 -6.06
CA LEU A 112 18.32 -2.74 -5.35
C LEU A 112 19.75 -2.25 -5.60
N ILE A 113 20.72 -3.17 -5.69
CA ILE A 113 22.12 -2.84 -6.00
C ILE A 113 22.23 -2.27 -7.41
N GLU A 114 21.58 -2.90 -8.40
CA GLU A 114 21.55 -2.44 -9.80
C GLU A 114 20.98 -1.02 -9.91
N MET A 115 19.86 -0.74 -9.21
CA MET A 115 19.27 0.60 -9.13
C MET A 115 20.27 1.66 -8.64
N PHE A 116 21.04 1.38 -7.58
CA PHE A 116 22.05 2.31 -7.06
C PHE A 116 23.30 2.39 -7.94
N ALA A 117 23.65 1.31 -8.64
CA ALA A 117 24.77 1.28 -9.56
C ALA A 117 24.49 1.98 -10.90
N GLY A 118 23.23 2.38 -11.16
CA GLY A 118 22.80 2.94 -12.44
C GLY A 118 22.87 1.95 -13.60
N ALA A 119 22.91 0.65 -13.29
CA ALA A 119 22.91 -0.41 -14.28
C ALA A 119 21.45 -0.82 -14.52
N ASP A 120 20.83 -0.23 -15.54
CA ASP A 120 19.59 -0.77 -16.08
C ASP A 120 19.86 -2.19 -16.62
N GLY A 121 19.01 -3.14 -16.27
CA GLY A 121 19.10 -4.54 -16.69
C GLY A 121 18.82 -4.76 -18.18
#